data_AF-A0A1C2DEJ8-F1
#
_entry.id   AF-A0A1C2DEJ8-F1
#
_cell.length_a   1.000
_cell.length_b   1.000
_cell.length_c   1.000
_cell.angle_alpha   90.00
_cell.angle_beta   90.00
_cell.angle_gamma   90.00
#
_symmetry.space_group_name_H-M   'P 1'
#
loop_
_entity.id
_entity.type
_entity.pdbx_description
1 polymer ?
#
loop_
_entity_poly.entity_id
_entity_poly.type
_entity_poly.pdbx_seq_one_letter_code
_entity_poly.pdbx_strand_id
1 'polypeptide(L)'
;MSKTLLEAAAEVDVIDAAGRIIANPARNAIAAPAATVFALAMATERFWAVCVEAELLARAVRLPMTGNVHDEDVRDDAIQQQTQRVHELMAALRGETPKDEEHATQRT
;
A
#
# COMPACT_ATOMS: atom_id res chain seq x y z
N MET A 1 11.38 4.47 -17.86
CA MET A 1 10.05 5.13 -17.77
C MET A 1 10.26 6.63 -17.87
N SER A 2 9.46 7.38 -18.63
CA SER A 2 9.70 8.82 -18.80
C SER A 2 9.28 9.60 -17.54
N LYS A 3 10.08 10.59 -17.14
CA LYS A 3 9.79 11.46 -16.00
C LYS A 3 8.43 12.15 -16.13
N THR A 4 8.09 12.57 -17.34
CA THR A 4 6.80 13.20 -17.67
C THR A 4 5.59 12.29 -17.43
N LEU A 5 5.72 10.97 -17.67
CA LEU A 5 4.64 10.03 -17.40
C LEU A 5 4.41 9.84 -15.90
N LEU A 6 5.51 9.80 -15.12
CA LEU A 6 5.45 9.70 -13.66
C LEU A 6 4.77 10.93 -13.06
N GLU A 7 5.15 12.13 -13.50
CA GLU A 7 4.53 13.39 -13.06
C GLU A 7 3.04 13.42 -13.45
N ALA A 8 2.70 13.11 -14.69
CA ALA A 8 1.31 13.09 -15.14
C ALA A 8 0.46 12.04 -14.39
N ALA A 9 1.05 10.90 -14.02
CA ALA A 9 0.36 9.86 -13.26
C ALA A 9 0.15 10.24 -11.79
N ALA A 10 1.04 11.04 -11.20
CA ALA A 10 0.89 11.55 -9.83
C ALA A 10 -0.32 12.48 -9.69
N GLU A 11 -0.69 13.18 -10.76
CA GLU A 11 -1.86 14.08 -10.80
C GLU A 11 -3.20 13.36 -11.07
N VAL A 12 -3.19 12.04 -11.30
CA VAL A 12 -4.41 11.28 -11.59
C VAL A 12 -5.19 11.00 -10.31
N ASP A 13 -6.45 11.45 -10.26
CA ASP A 13 -7.42 10.93 -9.30
C ASP A 13 -7.81 9.50 -9.69
N VAL A 14 -7.20 8.53 -9.02
CA VAL A 14 -7.36 7.10 -9.29
C VAL A 14 -8.79 6.64 -9.03
N ILE A 15 -9.48 7.20 -8.03
CA ILE A 15 -10.83 6.75 -7.65
C ILE A 15 -11.85 7.23 -8.67
N ASP A 16 -11.79 8.50 -9.07
CA ASP A 16 -12.64 9.04 -10.14
C ASP A 16 -12.36 8.34 -11.48
N ALA A 17 -11.08 8.11 -11.83
CA ALA A 17 -10.71 7.38 -13.04
C ALA A 17 -11.27 5.94 -13.05
N ALA A 18 -11.10 5.20 -11.95
CA ALA A 18 -11.66 3.86 -11.81
C ALA A 18 -13.19 3.86 -11.92
N GLY A 19 -13.87 4.80 -11.25
CA GLY A 19 -15.32 4.94 -11.30
C GLY A 19 -15.85 5.17 -12.71
N ARG A 20 -15.20 6.05 -13.48
CA ARG A 20 -15.55 6.29 -14.89
C ARG A 20 -15.34 5.05 -15.75
N ILE A 21 -14.22 4.36 -15.58
CA ILE A 21 -13.94 3.12 -16.34
C ILE A 21 -14.99 2.05 -16.03
N ILE A 22 -15.32 1.84 -14.76
CA ILE A 22 -16.33 0.87 -14.33
C ILE A 22 -17.72 1.19 -14.91
N ALA A 23 -18.10 2.48 -14.94
CA ALA A 23 -19.40 2.90 -15.43
C ALA A 23 -19.61 2.65 -16.94
N ASN A 24 -18.54 2.71 -17.75
CA ASN A 24 -18.60 2.35 -19.17
C ASN A 24 -17.23 1.89 -19.70
N PRO A 25 -16.89 0.59 -19.53
CA PRO A 25 -15.56 0.09 -19.87
C PRO A 25 -15.24 0.20 -21.36
N ALA A 26 -16.22 -0.12 -22.22
CA ALA A 26 -16.04 -0.12 -23.67
C ALA A 26 -15.62 1.25 -24.22
N ARG A 27 -16.09 2.34 -23.58
CA ARG A 27 -15.73 3.70 -23.96
C ARG A 27 -14.49 4.21 -23.23
N ASN A 28 -14.46 4.03 -21.91
CA ASN A 28 -13.53 4.76 -21.04
C ASN A 28 -12.21 4.01 -20.82
N ALA A 29 -12.18 2.68 -20.93
CA ALA A 29 -10.92 1.92 -20.83
C ALA A 29 -10.07 2.10 -22.09
N ILE A 30 -10.68 2.06 -23.27
CA ILE A 30 -9.99 2.17 -24.57
C ILE A 30 -9.39 3.58 -24.75
N ALA A 31 -10.08 4.60 -24.27
CA ALA A 31 -9.65 5.99 -24.38
C ALA A 31 -8.78 6.48 -23.19
N ALA A 32 -8.44 5.60 -22.24
CA ALA A 32 -7.70 5.98 -21.06
C ALA A 32 -6.28 6.46 -21.43
N PRO A 33 -5.85 7.65 -20.97
CA PRO A 33 -4.48 8.11 -21.17
C PRO A 33 -3.47 7.16 -20.53
N ALA A 34 -2.26 7.07 -21.10
CA ALA A 34 -1.19 6.22 -20.55
C ALA A 34 -0.88 6.54 -19.09
N ALA A 35 -0.95 7.81 -18.67
CA ALA A 35 -0.78 8.23 -17.28
C ALA A 35 -1.85 7.65 -16.36
N THR A 36 -3.11 7.63 -16.80
CA THR A 36 -4.22 7.03 -16.05
C THR A 36 -4.07 5.52 -15.92
N VAL A 37 -3.71 4.83 -17.02
CA VAL A 37 -3.43 3.40 -16.99
C VAL A 37 -2.29 3.08 -16.02
N PHE A 38 -1.22 3.86 -16.07
CA PHE A 38 -0.08 3.69 -15.19
C PHE A 38 -0.44 3.95 -13.71
N ALA A 39 -1.19 5.01 -13.42
CA ALA A 39 -1.65 5.32 -12.07
C ALA A 39 -2.55 4.21 -11.48
N LEU A 40 -3.49 3.69 -12.29
CA LEU A 40 -4.35 2.56 -11.90
C LEU A 40 -3.55 1.27 -11.66
N ALA A 41 -2.55 0.99 -12.49
CA ALA A 41 -1.67 -0.16 -12.31
C ALA A 41 -0.88 -0.06 -11.00
N MET A 42 -0.26 1.10 -10.73
CA MET A 42 0.45 1.38 -9.49
C MET A 42 -0.45 1.27 -8.26
N ALA A 43 -1.68 1.80 -8.33
CA ALA A 43 -2.64 1.69 -7.24
C ALA A 43 -3.04 0.24 -6.97
N THR A 44 -3.24 -0.55 -8.03
CA THR A 44 -3.55 -1.98 -7.93
C THR A 44 -2.39 -2.76 -7.30
N GLU A 45 -1.15 -2.48 -7.71
CA GLU A 45 0.05 -3.11 -7.14
C GLU A 45 0.19 -2.81 -5.64
N ARG A 46 0.02 -1.55 -5.24
CA ARG A 46 0.08 -1.14 -3.83
C ARG A 46 -1.03 -1.77 -3.00
N PHE A 47 -2.26 -1.82 -3.54
CA PHE A 47 -3.37 -2.49 -2.88
C PHE A 47 -3.08 -3.99 -2.68
N TRP A 48 -2.53 -4.64 -3.70
CA TRP A 48 -2.17 -6.06 -3.62
C TRP A 48 -1.09 -6.32 -2.57
N ALA A 49 -0.07 -5.45 -2.49
CA ALA A 49 0.94 -5.53 -1.44
C ALA A 49 0.30 -5.48 -0.04
N VAL A 50 -0.66 -4.57 0.20
CA VAL A 50 -1.39 -4.50 1.49
C VAL A 50 -2.13 -5.80 1.77
N CYS A 51 -2.84 -6.36 0.78
CA CYS A 51 -3.58 -7.61 0.96
C CYS A 51 -2.66 -8.78 1.33
N VAL A 52 -1.48 -8.89 0.69
CA VAL A 52 -0.51 -9.94 0.98
C VAL A 52 0.02 -9.83 2.41
N GLU A 53 0.47 -8.65 2.84
CA GLU A 53 1.00 -8.46 4.19
C GLU A 53 -0.12 -8.62 5.25
N ALA A 54 -1.34 -8.18 4.95
CA ALA A 54 -2.49 -8.41 5.84
C ALA A 54 -2.84 -9.90 6.00
N GLU A 55 -2.71 -10.70 4.93
CA GLU A 55 -2.88 -12.15 5.01
C GLU A 55 -1.77 -12.79 5.85
N LEU A 56 -0.52 -12.36 5.68
CA LEU A 56 0.61 -12.82 6.50
C LEU A 56 0.41 -12.46 7.98
N LEU A 57 -0.06 -11.26 8.28
CA LEU A 57 -0.45 -10.85 9.63
C LEU A 57 -1.55 -11.75 10.20
N ALA A 58 -2.61 -12.02 9.43
CA ALA A 58 -3.69 -12.90 9.86
C ALA A 58 -3.20 -14.33 10.16
N ARG A 59 -2.22 -14.82 9.39
CA ARG A 59 -1.56 -16.11 9.65
C ARG A 59 -0.69 -16.07 10.90
N ALA A 60 0.06 -14.99 11.12
CA ALA A 60 0.90 -14.81 12.31
C ALA A 60 0.06 -14.78 13.60
N VAL A 61 -1.07 -14.05 13.61
CA VAL A 61 -2.00 -13.98 14.74
C VAL A 61 -2.62 -15.36 15.07
N ARG A 62 -2.73 -16.24 14.08
CA ARG A 62 -3.25 -17.60 14.25
C ARG A 62 -2.22 -18.61 14.76
N LEU A 63 -0.95 -18.24 14.91
CA LEU A 63 0.07 -19.12 15.49
C LEU A 63 -0.33 -19.50 16.92
N PRO A 64 -0.22 -20.79 17.30
CA PRO A 64 -0.65 -21.28 18.61
C PRO A 64 0.23 -20.72 19.72
N MET A 65 -0.37 -20.41 20.88
CA MET A 65 0.36 -20.15 22.11
C MET A 65 0.68 -21.50 22.76
N THR A 66 1.93 -21.94 22.60
CA THR A 66 2.38 -23.26 23.06
C THR A 66 2.91 -23.25 24.48
N GLY A 67 3.11 -22.07 25.09
CA GLY A 67 3.80 -21.90 26.37
C GLY A 67 5.32 -22.07 26.26
N ASN A 68 5.84 -22.25 25.04
CA ASN A 68 7.26 -22.24 24.75
C ASN A 68 7.67 -20.82 24.35
N VAL A 69 8.56 -20.23 25.14
CA VAL A 69 9.08 -18.86 24.94
C VAL A 69 9.60 -18.66 23.52
N HIS A 70 10.29 -19.64 22.95
CA HIS A 70 10.83 -19.49 21.59
C HIS A 70 9.74 -19.41 20.52
N ASP A 71 8.66 -20.19 20.65
CA ASP A 71 7.55 -20.17 19.70
C ASP A 71 6.73 -18.87 19.85
N GLU A 72 6.65 -18.35 21.07
CA GLU A 72 6.00 -17.08 21.39
C GLU A 72 6.79 -15.88 20.84
N ASP A 73 8.11 -15.87 20.98
CA ASP A 73 9.00 -14.86 20.41
C ASP A 73 8.88 -14.82 18.88
N VAL A 74 8.91 -15.98 18.21
CA VAL A 74 8.75 -16.07 16.74
C VAL A 74 7.38 -15.54 16.29
N ARG A 75 6.33 -15.84 17.05
CA ARG A 75 4.98 -15.34 16.77
C ARG A 75 4.92 -13.82 16.93
N ASP A 76 5.44 -13.28 18.02
CA ASP A 76 5.39 -11.85 18.32
C ASP A 76 6.24 -11.05 17.33
N ASP A 77 7.44 -11.54 16.96
CA ASP A 77 8.28 -10.97 15.90
C ASP A 77 7.54 -10.93 14.56
N ALA A 78 6.88 -12.03 14.18
CA ALA A 78 6.10 -12.09 12.95
C ALA A 78 4.93 -11.10 12.96
N ILE A 79 4.20 -10.99 14.08
CA ILE A 79 3.11 -10.01 14.23
C ILE A 79 3.65 -8.58 14.11
N GLN A 80 4.75 -8.26 14.79
CA GLN A 80 5.35 -6.92 14.78
C GLN A 80 5.82 -6.54 13.37
N GLN A 81 6.55 -7.43 12.70
CA GLN A 81 7.06 -7.20 11.34
C GLN A 81 5.90 -6.94 10.35
N GLN A 82 4.87 -7.77 10.39
CA GLN A 82 3.75 -7.69 9.47
C GLN A 82 2.87 -6.46 9.75
N THR A 83 2.68 -6.11 11.03
CA THR A 83 2.01 -4.86 11.43
C THR A 83 2.76 -3.66 10.87
N GLN A 84 4.08 -3.60 11.05
CA GLN A 84 4.90 -2.50 10.53
C GLN A 84 4.80 -2.37 9.00
N ARG A 85 4.84 -3.50 8.28
CA ARG A 85 4.70 -3.52 6.82
C ARG A 85 3.35 -2.99 6.35
N VAL A 86 2.25 -3.42 6.98
CA VAL A 86 0.91 -2.91 6.66
C VAL A 86 0.84 -1.40 6.93
N HIS A 87 1.40 -0.92 8.04
CA HIS A 87 1.45 0.52 8.35
C HIS A 87 2.22 1.31 7.29
N GLU A 88 3.40 0.86 6.88
CA GLU A 88 4.21 1.49 5.83
C GLU A 88 3.47 1.57 4.50
N LEU A 89 2.83 0.47 4.07
CA LEU A 89 2.08 0.43 2.82
C LEU A 89 0.84 1.33 2.85
N MET A 90 0.15 1.37 3.99
CA MET A 90 -1.02 2.25 4.18
C MET A 90 -0.63 3.73 4.25
N ALA A 91 0.51 4.05 4.86
CA ALA A 91 1.06 5.40 4.86
C ALA A 91 1.42 5.84 3.44
N ALA A 92 2.11 4.99 2.68
CA ALA A 92 2.45 5.26 1.28
C ALA A 92 1.20 5.46 0.40
N LEU A 93 0.10 4.74 0.65
CA LEU A 93 -1.19 4.96 -0.02
C LEU A 93 -1.80 6.33 0.28
N ARG A 94 -1.62 6.84 1.51
CA ARG A 94 -2.07 8.19 1.91
C ARG A 94 -1.13 9.29 1.44
N GLY A 95 0.00 8.95 0.81
CA GLY A 95 1.04 9.91 0.44
C GLY A 95 1.88 10.40 1.62
N GLU A 96 1.82 9.71 2.76
CA GLU A 96 2.70 9.96 3.90
C GLU A 96 4.09 9.40 3.57
N THR A 97 5.10 10.27 3.53
CA THR A 97 6.49 9.80 3.40
C THR A 97 7.04 9.44 4.78
N PRO A 98 7.82 8.35 4.91
CA PRO A 98 8.49 8.02 6.16
C PRO A 98 9.66 9.00 6.37
N LYS A 99 9.35 10.19 6.90
CA LYS A 99 10.22 11.15 7.64
C LYS A 99 9.62 12.56 7.58
N ASP A 100 8.68 12.85 8.47
CA ASP A 100 8.46 14.21 8.99
C ASP A 100 8.52 14.26 10.53
N GLU A 101 8.59 13.12 11.22
CA GLU A 101 8.60 13.07 12.69
C GLU A 101 10.01 13.23 13.32
N GLU A 102 11.10 13.06 12.56
CA GLU A 102 12.47 13.10 13.12
C GLU A 102 13.03 14.52 13.35
N HIS A 103 12.35 15.58 12.88
CA HIS A 103 12.82 16.97 13.05
C HIS A 103 12.03 17.80 14.07
N ALA A 104 10.93 17.29 14.63
CA ALA A 104 10.10 18.05 15.57
C ALA A 104 10.57 17.93 17.04
N THR A 105 11.31 16.88 17.42
CA THR A 105 11.62 16.59 18.84
C THR A 105 13.02 17.02 19.29
N GLN A 106 13.80 17.69 18.44
CA GLN A 106 15.15 18.19 18.80
C GLN A 106 15.22 19.72 19.02
N ARG A 107 14.08 20.41 19.12
CA ARG A 107 14.02 21.83 19.46
C ARG A 107 13.02 22.11 20.58
N THR A 108 13.35 21.68 21.78
CA THR A 108 12.90 22.32 23.03
C THR A 108 13.89 22.04 24.14
#